data_AF-A0A662GK65-F1
#
_entry.id   AF-A0A662GK65-F1
#
_cell.length_a   1.000
_cell.length_b   1.000
_cell.length_c   1.000
_cell.angle_alpha   90.00
_cell.angle_beta   90.00
_cell.angle_gamma   90.00
#
_symmetry.space_group_name_H-M   'P 1'
#
loop_
_entity.id
_entity.type
_entity.pdbx_description
1 polymer ?
#
loop_
_entity_poly.entity_id
_entity_poly.type
_entity_poly.pdbx_seq_one_letter_code
_entity_poly.pdbx_strand_id
1 'polypeptide(L)'
;MAEISDSIVREIAVKIAGDIILSSNPGKVMKRWRETFRISQIEIAQKMRVSSSVISDYESGRRKSPGAKFVKNFVNSLIEVDMERGREVLSNLLRIILGGSKLYKAVIDMREFSKPIAIADFCEKINADLIVSVGSESTLLYG
;
A
#
# COMPACT_ATOMS: atom_id res chain seq x y z
N MET A 1 -11.10 11.77 -7.75
CA MET A 1 -9.78 11.46 -7.15
C MET A 1 -9.97 11.41 -5.65
N ALA A 2 -9.89 10.21 -5.05
CA ALA A 2 -10.15 10.05 -3.63
C ALA A 2 -9.03 10.72 -2.82
N GLU A 3 -9.39 11.71 -2.01
CA GLU A 3 -8.50 12.36 -1.06
C GLU A 3 -8.05 11.31 -0.03
N ILE A 4 -6.75 10.96 -0.01
CA ILE A 4 -6.22 10.04 1.00
C ILE A 4 -6.27 10.77 2.34
N SER A 5 -7.17 10.35 3.22
CA SER A 5 -7.31 10.89 4.59
C SER A 5 -5.98 10.81 5.35
N ASP A 6 -5.62 11.88 6.06
CA ASP A 6 -4.45 11.93 6.95
C ASP A 6 -4.36 10.76 7.93
N SER A 7 -5.50 10.22 8.35
CA SER A 7 -5.57 9.03 9.21
C SER A 7 -4.91 7.79 8.58
N ILE A 8 -5.04 7.64 7.26
CA ILE A 8 -4.49 6.52 6.50
C ILE A 8 -3.00 6.71 6.27
N VAL A 9 -2.58 7.92 5.91
CA VAL A 9 -1.16 8.27 5.79
C VAL A 9 -0.44 7.96 7.11
N ARG A 10 -1.06 8.31 8.24
CA ARG A 10 -0.55 8.00 9.57
C ARG A 10 -0.43 6.50 9.82
N GLU A 11 -1.40 5.69 9.38
CA GLU A 11 -1.34 4.23 9.54
C GLU A 11 -0.19 3.60 8.74
N ILE A 12 0.01 4.04 7.49
CA ILE A 12 1.15 3.63 6.67
C ILE A 12 2.46 4.05 7.34
N ALA A 13 2.55 5.30 7.82
CA ALA A 13 3.74 5.79 8.51
C ALA A 13 4.08 4.96 9.76
N VAL A 14 3.08 4.58 10.56
CA VAL A 14 3.26 3.71 11.74
C VAL A 14 3.80 2.34 11.33
N LYS A 15 3.28 1.74 10.25
CA LYS A 15 3.75 0.43 9.76
C LYS A 15 5.19 0.49 9.27
N ILE A 16 5.55 1.52 8.49
CA ILE A 16 6.93 1.71 8.02
C ILE A 16 7.88 1.94 9.21
N ALA A 17 7.53 2.84 10.13
CA ALA A 17 8.34 3.13 11.30
C ALA A 17 8.51 1.90 12.21
N GLY A 18 7.44 1.13 12.42
CA GLY A 18 7.46 -0.10 13.20
C GLY A 18 8.37 -1.16 12.57
N ASP A 19 8.28 -1.37 11.26
CA ASP A 19 9.14 -2.30 10.52
C ASP A 19 10.62 -1.90 10.60
N ILE A 20 10.95 -0.60 10.57
CA ILE A 20 12.33 -0.12 10.78
C ILE A 20 12.80 -0.39 12.21
N ILE A 21 11.99 -0.04 13.23
CA ILE A 21 12.39 -0.09 14.64
C ILE A 21 12.51 -1.53 15.15
N LEU A 22 11.61 -2.42 14.73
CA LEU A 22 11.58 -3.82 15.17
C LEU A 22 12.59 -4.70 14.43
N SER A 23 13.21 -4.20 13.36
CA SER A 23 14.21 -4.94 12.58
C SER A 23 15.52 -5.09 13.34
N SER A 24 16.15 -6.26 13.20
CA SER A 24 17.53 -6.50 13.64
C SER A 24 18.56 -5.68 12.84
N ASN A 25 18.19 -5.20 11.65
CA ASN A 25 19.01 -4.31 10.84
C ASN A 25 18.16 -3.14 10.31
N PRO A 26 17.99 -2.07 11.11
CA PRO A 26 17.19 -0.90 10.73
C PRO A 26 17.67 -0.23 9.45
N GLY A 27 19.00 -0.14 9.26
CA GLY A 27 19.60 0.47 8.07
C GLY A 27 19.23 -0.24 6.76
N LYS A 28 19.25 -1.58 6.77
CA LYS A 28 18.82 -2.39 5.62
C LYS A 28 17.33 -2.20 5.32
N VAL A 29 16.49 -2.09 6.35
CA VAL A 29 15.04 -1.86 6.18
C VAL A 29 14.75 -0.43 5.70
N MET A 30 15.48 0.57 6.19
CA MET A 30 15.42 1.93 5.64
C MET A 30 15.76 1.96 4.15
N LYS A 31 16.85 1.28 3.75
CA LYS A 31 17.23 1.15 2.33
C LYS A 31 16.09 0.55 1.50
N ARG A 32 15.50 -0.56 1.96
CA ARG A 32 14.37 -1.21 1.30
C ARG A 32 13.19 -0.27 1.11
N TRP A 33 12.80 0.47 2.15
CA TRP A 33 11.70 1.43 2.05
C TRP A 33 12.03 2.57 1.09
N ARG A 34 13.23 3.15 1.17
CA ARG A 34 13.67 4.18 0.22
C ARG A 34 13.60 3.69 -1.23
N GLU A 35 14.05 2.48 -1.50
CA GLU A 35 14.02 1.86 -2.83
C GLU A 35 12.59 1.52 -3.28
N THR A 36 11.73 1.09 -2.37
CA THR A 36 10.30 0.86 -2.63
C THR A 36 9.61 2.16 -3.06
N PHE A 37 9.98 3.28 -2.43
CA PHE A 37 9.52 4.61 -2.81
C PHE A 37 10.22 5.18 -4.06
N ARG A 38 11.20 4.45 -4.63
CA ARG A 38 12.01 4.88 -5.78
C ARG A 38 12.69 6.24 -5.56
N ILE A 39 13.19 6.46 -4.35
CA ILE A 39 13.86 7.71 -3.94
C ILE A 39 15.38 7.46 -3.88
N SER A 40 16.20 8.39 -4.37
CA SER A 40 17.66 8.27 -4.27
C SER A 40 18.17 8.66 -2.87
N GLN A 41 19.39 8.24 -2.49
CA GLN A 41 20.00 8.70 -1.23
C GLN A 41 20.18 10.22 -1.18
N ILE A 42 20.48 10.85 -2.33
CA ILE A 42 20.67 12.30 -2.45
C ILE A 42 19.34 13.00 -2.20
N GLU A 43 18.28 12.53 -2.86
CA GLU A 43 16.95 13.13 -2.78
C GLU A 43 16.36 13.06 -1.38
N ILE A 44 16.39 11.88 -0.73
CA ILE A 44 15.87 11.76 0.63
C ILE A 44 16.69 12.60 1.62
N ALA A 45 18.01 12.69 1.42
CA ALA A 45 18.89 13.50 2.25
C ALA A 45 18.56 15.00 2.12
N GLN A 46 18.31 15.48 0.90
CA GLN A 46 17.85 16.84 0.63
C GLN A 46 16.52 17.12 1.34
N LYS A 47 15.54 16.22 1.21
CA LYS A 47 14.24 16.35 1.89
C LYS A 47 14.39 16.42 3.41
N MET A 48 15.25 15.58 3.97
CA MET A 48 15.53 15.51 5.40
C MET A 48 16.47 16.61 5.93
N ARG A 49 17.06 17.43 5.03
CA ARG A 49 18.08 18.44 5.34
C ARG A 49 19.31 17.85 6.07
N VAL A 50 19.77 16.70 5.59
CA VAL A 50 21.01 16.04 6.05
C VAL A 50 21.93 15.79 4.86
N SER A 51 23.18 15.42 5.10
CA SER A 51 24.07 15.00 4.01
C SER A 51 23.69 13.60 3.50
N SER A 52 23.90 13.34 2.21
CA SER A 52 23.71 12.01 1.61
C SER A 52 24.57 10.94 2.28
N SER A 53 25.73 11.33 2.83
CA SER A 53 26.58 10.44 3.62
C SER A 53 25.90 9.92 4.88
N VAL A 54 25.02 10.68 5.54
CA VAL A 54 24.28 10.22 6.72
C VAL A 54 23.30 9.10 6.36
N ILE A 55 22.62 9.22 5.22
CA ILE A 55 21.73 8.16 4.71
C ILE A 55 22.56 6.91 4.39
N SER A 56 23.65 7.10 3.64
CA SER A 56 24.57 6.01 3.29
C SER A 56 25.16 5.30 4.51
N ASP A 57 25.51 6.03 5.57
CA ASP A 57 26.02 5.48 6.82
C ASP A 57 25.01 4.53 7.50
N TYR A 58 23.73 4.90 7.53
CA TYR A 58 22.70 4.02 8.07
C TYR A 58 22.49 2.81 7.16
N GLU A 59 22.32 3.02 5.86
CA GLU A 59 22.01 1.94 4.91
C GLU A 59 23.13 0.92 4.74
N SER A 60 24.39 1.34 4.93
CA SER A 60 25.57 0.46 4.94
C SER A 60 25.81 -0.23 6.29
N GLY A 61 25.10 0.18 7.33
CA GLY A 61 25.29 -0.34 8.69
C GLY A 61 26.49 0.26 9.43
N ARG A 62 27.19 1.26 8.87
CA ARG A 62 28.20 2.03 9.62
C ARG A 62 27.60 2.66 10.88
N ARG A 63 26.35 3.13 10.78
CA ARG A 63 25.53 3.52 11.93
C ARG A 63 24.52 2.43 12.23
N LYS A 64 24.62 1.83 13.41
CA LYS A 64 23.84 0.63 13.78
C LYS A 64 22.35 0.91 13.98
N SER A 65 21.99 2.03 14.62
CA SER A 65 20.62 2.29 15.04
C SER A 65 20.23 3.75 14.87
N PRO A 66 19.23 4.08 14.03
CA PRO A 66 18.70 5.43 13.92
C PRO A 66 17.86 5.77 15.16
N GLY A 67 17.98 7.01 15.66
CA GLY A 67 17.12 7.49 16.75
C GLY A 67 15.68 7.71 16.30
N ALA A 68 14.71 7.69 17.24
CA ALA A 68 13.28 7.83 16.93
C ALA A 68 12.93 9.09 16.13
N LYS A 69 13.56 10.24 16.44
CA LYS A 69 13.38 11.50 15.70
C LYS A 69 13.86 11.39 14.24
N PHE A 70 14.94 10.65 14.03
CA PHE A 70 15.49 10.41 12.69
C PHE A 70 14.54 9.52 11.87
N VAL A 71 14.08 8.40 12.45
CA VAL A 71 13.10 7.50 11.81
C VAL A 71 11.83 8.26 11.45
N LYS A 72 11.28 9.06 12.38
CA LYS A 72 10.10 9.90 12.10
C LYS A 72 10.33 10.82 10.90
N ASN A 73 11.45 11.55 10.87
CA ASN A 73 11.76 12.46 9.77
C ASN A 73 11.94 11.71 8.43
N PHE A 74 12.61 10.56 8.47
CA PHE A 74 12.83 9.71 7.31
C PHE A 74 11.51 9.22 6.71
N VAL A 75 10.62 8.66 7.54
CA VAL A 75 9.31 8.16 7.09
C VAL A 75 8.44 9.28 6.54
N ASN A 76 8.38 10.43 7.22
CA ASN A 76 7.65 11.59 6.71
C ASN A 76 8.22 12.08 5.37
N SER A 77 9.54 12.12 5.23
CA SER A 77 10.20 12.55 3.99
C SER A 77 9.91 11.60 2.82
N LEU A 78 9.83 10.28 3.06
CA LEU A 78 9.42 9.32 2.03
C LEU A 78 7.99 9.61 1.52
N ILE A 79 7.08 9.83 2.47
CA ILE A 79 5.66 10.09 2.19
C ILE A 79 5.50 11.41 1.44
N GLU A 80 6.15 12.48 1.91
CA GLU A 80 6.09 13.80 1.28
C GLU A 80 6.59 13.77 -0.18
N VAL A 81 7.71 13.08 -0.44
CA VAL A 81 8.24 12.96 -1.81
C VAL A 81 7.29 12.17 -2.72
N ASP A 82 6.67 11.09 -2.23
CA ASP A 82 5.66 10.36 -3.02
C ASP A 82 4.40 11.20 -3.25
N MET A 83 3.98 12.00 -2.26
CA MET A 83 2.85 12.93 -2.42
C MET A 83 3.11 14.00 -3.48
N GLU A 84 4.33 14.51 -3.57
CA GLU A 84 4.77 15.44 -4.61
C GLU A 84 4.80 14.80 -6.00
N ARG A 85 5.00 13.48 -6.08
CA ARG A 85 5.08 12.69 -7.33
C ARG A 85 3.77 12.06 -7.79
N GLY A 86 2.65 12.33 -7.10
CA GLY A 86 1.34 11.80 -7.49
C GLY A 86 0.87 10.55 -6.73
N ARG A 87 1.53 10.18 -5.63
CA ARG A 87 1.05 9.18 -4.63
C ARG A 87 0.98 7.74 -5.12
N GLU A 88 1.82 7.32 -6.07
CA GLU A 88 1.79 5.96 -6.63
C GLU A 88 2.07 4.92 -5.54
N VAL A 89 3.13 5.12 -4.75
CA VAL A 89 3.58 4.13 -3.77
C VAL A 89 2.63 4.09 -2.58
N LEU A 90 2.20 5.25 -2.08
CA LEU A 90 1.19 5.33 -1.03
C LEU A 90 -0.11 4.65 -1.42
N SER A 91 -0.60 4.84 -2.64
CA SER A 91 -1.83 4.21 -3.13
C SER A 91 -1.72 2.69 -3.20
N ASN A 92 -0.57 2.19 -3.66
CA ASN A 92 -0.28 0.76 -3.71
C ASN A 92 -0.16 0.15 -2.30
N LEU A 93 0.56 0.81 -1.40
CA LEU A 93 0.67 0.38 0.00
C LEU A 93 -0.68 0.38 0.67
N LEU A 94 -1.51 1.38 0.45
CA LEU A 94 -2.91 1.43 0.88
C LEU A 94 -3.66 0.15 0.48
N ARG A 95 -3.57 -0.24 -0.79
CA ARG A 95 -4.25 -1.45 -1.29
C ARG A 95 -3.74 -2.72 -0.62
N ILE A 96 -2.45 -2.83 -0.33
CA ILE A 96 -1.87 -4.04 0.30
C ILE A 96 -2.18 -4.06 1.81
N ILE A 97 -1.95 -2.93 2.48
CA ILE A 97 -2.02 -2.77 3.93
C ILE A 97 -3.47 -2.72 4.42
N LEU A 98 -4.33 -2.02 3.68
CA LEU A 98 -5.76 -1.84 4.00
C LEU A 98 -6.65 -2.74 3.16
N GLY A 99 -6.18 -3.30 2.05
CA GLY A 99 -6.91 -4.38 1.38
C GLY A 99 -7.03 -5.61 2.28
N GLY A 100 -6.11 -5.81 3.22
CA GLY A 100 -6.26 -6.84 4.24
C GLY A 100 -7.15 -6.48 5.44
N SER A 101 -7.58 -5.23 5.64
CA SER A 101 -8.26 -4.84 6.90
C SER A 101 -9.50 -3.95 6.73
N LYS A 102 -9.57 -3.14 5.67
CA LYS A 102 -10.74 -2.35 5.26
C LYS A 102 -11.57 -3.01 4.15
N LEU A 103 -11.02 -3.90 3.33
CA LEU A 103 -11.86 -4.68 2.41
C LEU A 103 -12.83 -5.59 3.18
N TYR A 104 -12.45 -6.13 4.36
CA TYR A 104 -13.39 -6.85 5.24
C TYR A 104 -14.61 -6.01 5.66
N LYS A 105 -14.53 -4.67 5.63
CA LYS A 105 -15.66 -3.79 5.93
C LYS A 105 -16.52 -3.43 4.71
N ALA A 106 -15.99 -3.57 3.50
CA ALA A 106 -16.68 -3.19 2.25
C ALA A 106 -17.14 -4.40 1.43
N VAL A 107 -16.43 -5.52 1.54
CA VAL A 107 -16.76 -6.81 0.93
C VAL A 107 -17.43 -7.65 2.02
N ILE A 108 -18.74 -7.84 1.89
CA ILE A 108 -19.54 -8.61 2.86
C ILE A 108 -19.13 -10.10 2.82
N ASP A 109 -18.87 -10.63 1.62
CA ASP A 109 -18.37 -11.99 1.38
C ASP A 109 -17.78 -12.09 -0.05
N MET A 110 -16.94 -13.10 -0.30
CA MET A 110 -16.41 -13.42 -1.64
C MET A 110 -16.14 -14.92 -1.74
N ARG A 111 -16.75 -15.59 -2.72
CA ARG A 111 -16.55 -17.02 -3.01
C ARG A 111 -16.57 -17.25 -4.51
N GLU A 112 -15.82 -18.27 -4.94
CA GLU A 112 -15.87 -18.78 -6.31
C GLU A 112 -17.02 -19.76 -6.50
N PHE A 113 -17.53 -19.84 -7.73
CA PHE A 113 -18.53 -20.83 -8.08
C PHE A 113 -17.91 -22.23 -8.13
N SER A 114 -18.44 -23.16 -7.33
CA SER A 114 -18.00 -24.57 -7.36
C SER A 114 -18.22 -25.27 -8.71
N LYS A 115 -19.09 -24.70 -9.56
CA LYS A 115 -19.35 -25.11 -10.94
C LYS A 115 -19.90 -23.90 -11.71
N PRO A 116 -19.73 -23.83 -13.04
CA PRO A 116 -20.34 -22.78 -13.83
C PRO A 116 -21.87 -22.77 -13.65
N ILE A 117 -22.48 -21.59 -13.61
CA ILE A 117 -23.93 -21.41 -13.49
C ILE A 117 -24.45 -20.55 -14.64
N ALA A 118 -25.69 -20.79 -15.09
CA ALA A 118 -26.29 -19.95 -16.13
C ALA A 118 -26.61 -18.55 -15.58
N ILE A 119 -26.56 -17.53 -16.46
CA ILE A 119 -26.96 -16.15 -16.11
C ILE A 119 -28.40 -16.12 -15.58
N ALA A 120 -29.31 -16.87 -16.22
CA ALA A 120 -30.70 -16.99 -15.75
C ALA A 120 -30.79 -17.47 -14.29
N ASP A 121 -30.10 -18.57 -13.96
CA ASP A 121 -30.10 -19.15 -12.61
C ASP A 121 -29.51 -18.18 -11.57
N PHE A 122 -28.49 -17.40 -11.98
CA PHE A 122 -27.90 -16.39 -11.11
C PHE A 122 -28.87 -15.25 -10.83
N CYS A 123 -29.47 -14.68 -11.88
CA CYS A 123 -30.46 -13.60 -11.81
C CYS A 123 -31.68 -14.00 -10.96
N GLU A 124 -32.21 -15.22 -11.13
CA GLU A 124 -33.33 -15.73 -10.33
C GLU A 124 -32.98 -15.76 -8.83
N LYS A 125 -31.79 -16.27 -8.48
CA LYS A 125 -31.38 -16.41 -7.08
C LYS A 125 -31.19 -15.08 -6.35
N ILE A 126 -30.82 -14.02 -7.08
CA ILE A 126 -30.64 -12.68 -6.50
C ILE A 126 -31.83 -11.76 -6.79
N ASN A 127 -32.88 -12.26 -7.43
CA ASN A 127 -34.06 -11.51 -7.87
C ASN A 127 -33.67 -10.25 -8.68
N ALA A 128 -32.86 -10.45 -9.72
CA ALA A 128 -32.39 -9.39 -10.62
C ALA A 128 -32.89 -9.58 -12.05
N ASP A 129 -33.07 -8.46 -12.75
CA ASP A 129 -33.42 -8.44 -14.17
C ASP A 129 -32.18 -8.25 -15.04
N LEU A 130 -32.12 -8.99 -16.16
CA LEU A 130 -31.06 -8.85 -17.14
C LEU A 130 -31.36 -7.64 -18.05
N ILE A 131 -30.64 -6.54 -17.84
CA ILE A 131 -30.85 -5.28 -18.58
C ILE A 131 -30.05 -5.21 -19.89
N VAL A 132 -28.92 -5.92 -19.98
CA VAL A 132 -28.00 -5.91 -21.12
C VAL A 132 -27.81 -7.32 -21.65
N SER A 133 -27.67 -7.49 -22.96
CA SER A 133 -27.45 -8.79 -23.62
C SER A 133 -28.63 -9.77 -23.49
N VAL A 134 -29.86 -9.26 -23.67
CA VAL A 134 -31.08 -10.07 -23.77
C VAL A 134 -30.90 -11.17 -24.82
N GLY A 135 -31.18 -12.43 -24.48
CA GLY A 135 -30.87 -13.62 -25.28
C GLY A 135 -29.63 -14.40 -24.82
N SER A 136 -28.91 -13.92 -23.80
CA SER A 136 -27.70 -14.58 -23.25
C SER A 136 -27.99 -15.37 -21.98
N GLU A 137 -29.25 -15.67 -21.66
CA GLU A 137 -29.68 -16.25 -20.38
C GLU A 137 -29.05 -17.61 -20.11
N SER A 138 -28.75 -18.37 -21.17
CA SER A 138 -28.08 -19.68 -21.11
C SER A 138 -26.56 -19.60 -21.02
N THR A 139 -25.97 -18.40 -21.11
CA THR A 139 -24.51 -18.23 -21.01
C THR A 139 -24.05 -18.59 -19.61
N LEU A 140 -22.93 -19.29 -19.51
CA LEU A 140 -22.37 -19.70 -18.24
C LEU A 140 -21.49 -18.60 -17.65
N LEU A 141 -21.80 -18.23 -16.41
CA LEU A 141 -20.93 -17.47 -15.52
C LEU A 141 -19.90 -18.42 -14.92
N TYR A 142 -18.64 -18.03 -15.03
CA TYR A 142 -17.50 -18.69 -14.42
C TYR A 142 -17.01 -17.83 -13.25
N GLY A 143 -16.54 -18.48 -12.19
CA GLY A 143 -15.77 -17.87 -11.11
C GLY A 143 -14.30 -18.13 -11.34
#